data_AF-A0A7W1SED8-F1
#
_entry.id   AF-A0A7W1SED8-F1
#
_cell.length_a   1.000
_cell.length_b   1.000
_cell.length_c   1.000
_cell.angle_alpha   90.00
_cell.angle_beta   90.00
_cell.angle_gamma   90.00
#
_symmetry.space_group_name_H-M   'P 1'
#
loop_
_entity.id
_entity.type
_entity.pdbx_description
1 polymer ?
#
loop_
_entity_poly.entity_id
_entity_poly.type
_entity_poly.pdbx_seq_one_letter_code
_entity_poly.pdbx_strand_id
1 'polypeptide(L)'
;MDAKKTDWVGLLGGNERRGGSSAGRRESPGELVWRVALPEAVRSSPVVSLGVVYMTCRDGRLYAFDARTGRERWTFKADAPLH
;
A
#
# COMPACT_ATOMS: atom_id res chain seq x y z
N MET A 1 26.31 -12.29 11.79
CA MET A 1 26.24 -12.53 10.33
C MET A 1 25.01 -13.37 10.15
N ASP A 2 23.84 -12.76 9.98
CA ASP A 2 22.57 -13.50 10.07
C ASP A 2 21.61 -13.05 8.98
N ALA A 3 21.20 -14.04 8.19
CA ALA A 3 20.47 -13.90 6.95
C ALA A 3 18.95 -13.91 7.18
N LYS A 4 18.27 -13.06 6.40
CA LYS A 4 16.95 -13.26 5.76
C LYS A 4 15.69 -13.50 6.63
N LYS A 5 14.76 -12.54 6.56
CA LYS A 5 13.29 -12.66 6.36
C LYS A 5 12.71 -11.25 6.50
N THR A 6 12.03 -10.61 5.55
CA THR A 6 10.92 -11.10 4.74
C THR A 6 10.75 -10.12 3.57
N ASP A 7 11.27 -10.48 2.41
CA ASP A 7 10.89 -9.86 1.14
C ASP A 7 9.82 -10.79 0.54
N TRP A 8 8.67 -10.24 0.17
CA TRP A 8 7.53 -11.07 -0.23
C TRP A 8 7.69 -11.53 -1.68
N VAL A 9 7.87 -12.84 -1.81
CA VAL A 9 7.78 -13.61 -3.05
C VAL A 9 6.31 -13.88 -3.36
N GLY A 10 5.84 -13.50 -4.56
CA GLY A 10 4.67 -14.09 -5.21
C GLY A 10 3.34 -13.36 -5.02
N LEU A 11 2.71 -13.04 -6.16
CA LEU A 11 1.30 -12.75 -6.32
C LEU A 11 0.49 -13.90 -5.68
N LEU A 12 -0.20 -13.62 -4.56
CA LEU A 12 -0.92 -14.57 -3.70
C LEU A 12 -0.05 -15.38 -2.71
N GLY A 13 1.06 -14.82 -2.22
CA GLY A 13 1.63 -15.25 -0.95
C GLY A 13 0.57 -15.26 0.16
N GLY A 14 0.40 -16.41 0.82
CA GLY A 14 -0.33 -16.68 2.08
C GLY A 14 -1.56 -15.83 2.45
N ASN A 15 -2.65 -16.51 2.79
CA ASN A 15 -3.93 -15.97 3.29
C ASN A 15 -3.87 -15.11 4.59
N GLU A 16 -2.69 -14.76 5.09
CA GLU A 16 -2.47 -14.18 6.42
C GLU A 16 -2.61 -12.64 6.48
N ARG A 17 -2.91 -11.99 5.34
CA ARG A 17 -3.10 -10.53 5.25
C ARG A 17 -4.44 -10.08 4.66
N ARG A 18 -5.48 -10.93 4.67
CA ARG A 18 -6.84 -10.45 4.44
C ARG A 18 -7.43 -9.93 5.76
N GLY A 19 -7.58 -8.61 5.85
CA GLY A 19 -8.40 -7.92 6.86
C GLY A 19 -8.16 -8.38 8.29
N GLY A 20 -7.03 -8.00 8.89
CA GLY A 20 -6.80 -8.22 10.31
C GLY A 20 -7.66 -7.30 11.17
N SER A 21 -8.82 -7.77 11.62
CA SER A 21 -9.41 -7.24 12.84
C SER A 21 -8.67 -7.90 14.00
N SER A 22 -7.63 -7.25 14.51
CA SER A 22 -7.06 -7.67 15.79
C SER A 22 -8.09 -7.40 16.89
N ALA A 23 -8.59 -8.47 17.52
CA ALA A 23 -9.29 -8.39 18.79
C ALA A 23 -8.26 -8.08 19.89
N GLY A 24 -7.67 -6.89 19.82
CA GLY A 24 -6.77 -6.30 20.80
C GLY A 24 -7.29 -4.91 21.13
N ARG A 25 -6.95 -4.41 22.32
CA ARG A 25 -7.30 -3.06 22.81
C ARG A 25 -7.19 -2.07 21.65
N ARG A 26 -8.31 -1.45 21.27
CA ARG A 26 -8.34 -0.35 20.30
C ARG A 26 -7.50 0.78 20.88
N GLU A 27 -6.22 0.82 20.55
CA GLU A 27 -5.45 2.04 20.69
C GLU A 27 -6.12 3.08 19.79
N SER A 28 -6.29 4.28 20.31
CA SER A 28 -6.83 5.37 19.50
C SER A 28 -5.93 5.49 18.27
N PRO A 29 -6.50 5.62 17.05
CA PRO A 29 -5.66 5.80 15.87
C PRO A 29 -4.69 6.94 16.15
N GLY A 30 -3.41 6.69 15.90
CA GLY A 30 -2.36 7.70 16.05
C GLY A 30 -2.70 8.95 15.23
N GLU A 31 -2.01 10.04 15.53
CA GLU A 31 -2.18 11.30 14.79
C GLU A 31 -1.99 11.09 13.28
N LEU A 32 -2.86 11.71 12.48
CA LEU A 32 -2.77 11.67 11.03
C LEU A 32 -1.46 12.32 10.55
N VAL A 33 -0.53 11.51 10.05
CA VAL A 33 0.78 12.02 9.56
C VAL A 33 0.64 12.68 8.19
N TRP A 34 -0.07 12.05 7.25
CA TRP A 34 -0.31 12.59 5.91
C TRP A 34 -1.55 11.99 5.26
N ARG A 35 -2.08 12.69 4.26
CA ARG A 35 -3.17 12.25 3.39
C ARG A 35 -2.91 12.73 1.97
N VAL A 36 -3.30 11.91 0.99
CA VAL A 36 -3.30 12.26 -0.42
C VAL A 36 -4.71 12.14 -0.99
N ALA A 37 -5.06 13.02 -1.93
CA ALA A 37 -6.29 12.92 -2.71
C ALA A 37 -5.93 12.30 -4.07
N LEU A 38 -6.70 11.29 -4.46
CA LEU A 38 -6.56 10.65 -5.77
C LEU A 38 -7.77 11.01 -6.64
N PRO A 39 -7.61 11.03 -7.99
CA PRO A 39 -8.69 11.41 -8.89
C PRO A 39 -9.91 10.50 -8.82
N GLU A 40 -9.70 9.24 -8.45
CA GLU A 40 -10.70 8.19 -8.47
C GLU A 40 -10.53 7.21 -7.31
N ALA A 41 -11.51 6.34 -7.12
CA ALA A 41 -11.49 5.35 -6.04
C ALA A 41 -10.25 4.43 -6.12
N VAL A 42 -9.59 4.23 -4.98
CA VAL A 42 -8.53 3.22 -4.81
C VAL A 42 -9.17 1.84 -4.89
N ARG A 43 -8.63 0.96 -5.74
CA ARG A 43 -9.15 -0.41 -5.91
C ARG A 43 -8.41 -1.44 -5.05
N SER A 44 -7.12 -1.23 -4.80
CA SER A 44 -6.30 -2.19 -4.07
C SER A 44 -6.14 -1.86 -2.59
N SER A 45 -5.89 -2.88 -1.78
CA SER A 45 -5.20 -2.67 -0.50
C SER A 45 -3.81 -2.05 -0.77
N PRO A 46 -3.41 -0.98 -0.06
CA PRO A 46 -2.08 -0.41 -0.23
C PRO A 46 -1.00 -1.42 0.17
N VAL A 47 0.10 -1.43 -0.57
CA VAL A 47 1.30 -2.22 -0.25
C VAL A 47 2.41 -1.28 0.17
N VAL A 48 3.09 -1.57 1.28
CA VAL A 48 4.23 -0.79 1.74
C VAL A 48 5.49 -1.64 1.67
N SER A 49 6.49 -1.20 0.92
CA SER A 49 7.80 -1.86 0.86
C SER A 49 8.91 -0.82 0.64
N LEU A 50 10.04 -1.02 1.32
CA LEU A 50 11.23 -0.15 1.22
C LEU A 50 10.93 1.35 1.41
N GLY A 51 10.00 1.68 2.31
CA GLY A 51 9.62 3.07 2.59
C GLY A 51 8.74 3.72 1.51
N VAL A 52 8.14 2.92 0.63
CA VAL A 52 7.24 3.37 -0.44
C VAL A 52 5.88 2.69 -0.30
N VAL A 53 4.82 3.48 -0.45
CA VAL A 53 3.42 3.02 -0.49
C VAL A 53 3.00 2.93 -1.95
N TYR A 54 2.51 1.77 -2.36
CA TYR A 54 2.02 1.49 -3.70
C TYR A 54 0.51 1.28 -3.67
N MET A 55 -0.22 1.93 -4.58
CA MET A 55 -1.68 1.84 -4.68
C MET A 55 -2.15 1.90 -6.13
N THR A 56 -3.11 1.06 -6.51
CA THR A 56 -3.80 1.18 -7.79
C THR A 56 -5.09 2.00 -7.64
N CYS A 57 -5.31 2.89 -8.59
CA CYS A 57 -6.49 3.73 -8.66
C CYS A 57 -7.33 3.34 -9.89
N ARG A 58 -8.65 3.56 -9.78
CA ARG A 58 -9.61 3.26 -10.86
C ARG A 58 -9.40 4.12 -12.12
N ASP A 59 -8.59 5.18 -12.05
CA ASP A 59 -8.12 5.93 -13.21
C ASP A 59 -7.12 5.16 -14.11
N GLY A 60 -6.80 3.91 -13.76
CA GLY A 60 -5.89 3.04 -14.51
C GLY A 60 -4.42 3.28 -14.18
N ARG A 61 -4.12 3.92 -13.04
CA ARG A 61 -2.74 4.23 -12.64
C ARG A 61 -2.31 3.49 -11.38
N LEU A 62 -1.03 3.16 -11.33
CA LEU A 62 -0.30 2.75 -10.14
C LEU A 62 0.47 3.96 -9.61
N TYR A 63 0.20 4.33 -8.37
CA TYR A 63 0.86 5.42 -7.68
C TYR A 63 1.89 4.88 -6.68
N ALA A 64 3.03 5.56 -6.57
CA ALA A 64 4.04 5.30 -5.54
C ALA A 64 4.29 6.55 -4.71
N PHE A 65 4.12 6.45 -3.39
CA PHE A 65 4.31 7.55 -2.44
C PHE A 65 5.41 7.23 -1.45
N ASP A 66 6.14 8.24 -1.02
CA ASP A 66 7.03 8.14 0.13
C ASP A 66 6.21 7.87 1.41
N ALA A 67 6.50 6.78 2.12
CA ALA A 67 5.69 6.34 3.27
C ALA A 67 5.74 7.29 4.47
N ARG A 68 6.75 8.15 4.57
CA ARG A 68 6.89 9.11 5.67
C ARG A 68 6.18 10.43 5.39
N THR A 69 6.20 10.85 4.14
CA THR A 69 5.76 12.21 3.75
C THR A 69 4.49 12.24 2.90
N GLY A 70 4.09 11.11 2.31
CA GLY A 70 2.99 11.06 1.36
C GLY A 70 3.29 11.70 0.01
N ARG A 71 4.55 12.12 -0.24
CA ARG A 71 4.95 12.73 -1.51
C ARG A 71 4.95 11.68 -2.62
N GLU A 72 4.32 12.00 -3.75
CA GLU A 72 4.38 11.16 -4.94
C GLU A 72 5.83 11.06 -5.41
N ARG A 73 6.32 9.82 -5.54
CA ARG A 73 7.63 9.52 -6.12
C ARG A 73 7.52 9.33 -7.62
N TRP A 74 6.48 8.64 -8.07
CA TRP A 74 6.15 8.42 -9.47
C TRP A 74 4.74 7.86 -9.64
N THR A 75 4.26 7.93 -10.87
CA THR A 75 3.00 7.32 -11.30
C THR A 75 3.21 6.56 -12.62
N PHE A 76 2.59 5.39 -12.73
CA PHE A 76 2.59 4.57 -13.94
C PHE A 76 1.15 4.41 -14.45
N LYS A 77 0.90 4.72 -15.72
CA LYS A 77 -0.39 4.49 -16.38
C LYS A 77 -0.34 3.13 -17.06
N ALA A 78 -1.23 2.22 -16.67
CA ALA A 78 -1.36 0.94 -17.35
C ALA A 78 -2.16 1.10 -18.66
N ASP A 79 -1.79 0.33 -19.67
CA ASP A 79 -2.49 0.28 -20.97
C ASP A 79 -3.81 -0.50 -20.90
N ALA A 80 -4.05 -1.22 -19.80
CA ALA A 80 -5.28 -1.95 -19.51
C ALA A 80 -5.76 -1.63 -18.08
N PRO A 81 -7.06 -1.80 -17.77
CA PRO A 81 -7.59 -1.53 -16.43
C PRO A 81 -6.88 -2.38 -15.36
N LEU A 82 -6.39 -1.72 -14.31
CA LEU A 82 -5.89 -2.38 -13.11
C LEU A 82 -7.11 -2.74 -12.24
N HIS A 83 -7.44 -4.03 -12.15
CA HIS A 83 -8.58 -4.56 -11.37
C HIS A 83 -8.17 -5.05 -9.99
#